data_AF-A0A4Q0S008-F1
#
_entry.id   AF-A0A4Q0S008-F1
#
_cell.length_a   1.000
_cell.length_b   1.000
_cell.length_c   1.000
_cell.angle_alpha   90.00
_cell.angle_beta   90.00
_cell.angle_gamma   90.00
#
_symmetry.space_group_name_H-M   'P 1'
#
loop_
_entity.id
_entity.type
_entity.pdbx_description
1 polymer ?
#
loop_
_entity_poly.entity_id
_entity_poly.type
_entity_poly.pdbx_seq_one_letter_code
_entity_poly.pdbx_strand_id
1 'polypeptide(L)'
;MLKTIILLTDTVQQQQPLANLLREHNRDLAFCSALRASDLGAIDLNVLSEARLVSFAADVAVPEKFLLKLGYGAYKFYAAPTQYPGLPSAPDESDDDPRCYSVIAQSMTIWPDFKKVVGLETVTIPVGTVPAERERLVFSRLAHLFWGMSHMIAGEATDLPGIIGSSESQRPTLAMMN
;
A
#
# COMPACT_ATOMS: atom_id res chain seq x y z
N MET A 1 -0.49 -11.15 18.16
CA MET A 1 -1.65 -10.49 17.52
C MET A 1 -1.24 -9.09 17.10
N LEU A 2 -1.83 -8.57 16.02
CA LEU A 2 -1.57 -7.19 15.57
C LEU A 2 -2.05 -6.21 16.65
N LYS A 3 -1.17 -5.33 17.12
CA LYS A 3 -1.51 -4.31 18.13
C LYS A 3 -1.41 -2.89 17.60
N THR A 4 -0.48 -2.63 16.68
CA THR A 4 -0.18 -1.27 16.22
C THR A 4 -0.23 -1.17 14.71
N ILE A 5 -0.89 -0.13 14.20
CA ILE A 5 -0.74 0.27 12.79
C ILE A 5 0.09 1.54 12.72
N ILE A 6 1.18 1.48 11.99
CA ILE A 6 1.99 2.64 11.65
C ILE A 6 1.41 3.22 10.35
N LEU A 7 0.81 4.41 10.44
CA LEU A 7 0.25 5.12 9.29
C LEU A 7 1.28 6.10 8.76
N LEU A 8 1.78 5.82 7.55
CA LEU A 8 2.67 6.69 6.81
C LEU A 8 1.86 7.40 5.72
N THR A 9 1.68 8.70 5.86
CA THR A 9 0.86 9.52 4.95
C THR A 9 1.62 10.77 4.52
N ASP A 10 1.17 11.42 3.45
CA ASP A 10 1.76 12.70 3.03
C ASP A 10 1.32 13.86 3.92
N THR A 11 0.12 13.77 4.49
CA THR A 11 -0.45 14.85 5.31
C THR A 11 -1.03 14.31 6.62
N VAL A 12 -1.02 15.15 7.67
CA VAL A 12 -1.61 14.82 8.99
C VAL A 12 -3.13 14.63 8.86
N GLN A 13 -3.77 15.38 7.96
CA GLN A 13 -5.21 15.36 7.74
C GLN A 13 -5.71 13.99 7.25
N GLN A 14 -4.86 13.21 6.58
CA GLN A 14 -5.18 11.85 6.14
C GLN A 14 -5.14 10.82 7.29
N GLN A 15 -4.38 11.06 8.35
CA GLN A 15 -4.11 10.05 9.38
C GLN A 15 -5.35 9.71 10.21
N GLN A 16 -6.09 10.74 10.66
CA GLN A 16 -7.25 10.53 11.53
C GLN A 16 -8.39 9.76 10.85
N PRO A 17 -8.81 10.10 9.60
CA PRO A 17 -9.84 9.33 8.90
C PRO A 17 -9.44 7.87 8.69
N LEU A 18 -8.20 7.60 8.27
CA LEU A 18 -7.70 6.23 8.05
C LEU A 18 -7.67 5.44 9.36
N ALA A 19 -7.18 6.05 10.45
CA ALA A 19 -7.15 5.41 11.76
C ALA A 19 -8.57 5.10 12.26
N ASN A 20 -9.51 6.03 12.12
CA ASN A 20 -10.90 5.83 12.52
C ASN A 20 -11.53 4.66 11.76
N LEU A 21 -11.35 4.62 10.44
CA LEU A 21 -11.85 3.52 9.61
C LEU A 21 -11.27 2.17 10.03
N LEU A 22 -9.96 2.09 10.31
CA LEU A 22 -9.34 0.85 10.76
C LEU A 22 -9.83 0.43 12.16
N ARG A 23 -10.12 1.38 13.06
CA ARG A 23 -10.71 1.10 14.38
C ARG A 23 -12.12 0.54 14.32
N GLU A 24 -12.88 0.81 13.26
CA GLU A 24 -14.21 0.20 13.07
C GLU A 24 -14.13 -1.32 12.97
N HIS A 25 -13.00 -1.84 12.46
CA HIS A 25 -12.76 -3.27 12.31
C HIS A 25 -11.98 -3.88 13.49
N ASN A 26 -11.11 -3.11 14.14
CA ASN A 26 -10.37 -3.56 15.31
C ASN A 26 -10.13 -2.38 16.27
N ARG A 27 -10.96 -2.32 17.33
CA ARG A 27 -10.99 -1.20 18.29
C ARG A 27 -9.77 -1.13 19.19
N ASP A 28 -9.04 -2.24 19.34
CA ASP A 28 -7.90 -2.34 20.25
C ASP A 28 -6.58 -1.90 19.59
N LEU A 29 -6.62 -1.47 18.32
CA LEU A 29 -5.46 -1.00 17.60
C LEU A 29 -4.95 0.34 18.15
N ALA A 30 -3.66 0.36 18.47
CA ALA A 30 -2.87 1.57 18.61
C ALA A 30 -2.42 2.09 17.23
N PHE A 31 -2.18 3.40 17.13
CA PHE A 31 -1.75 4.03 15.88
C PHE A 31 -0.51 4.89 16.10
N CYS A 32 0.51 4.67 15.28
CA CYS A 32 1.69 5.51 15.20
C CYS A 32 1.64 6.29 13.88
N SER A 33 1.68 7.61 13.97
CA SER A 33 1.64 8.49 12.80
C SER A 33 3.05 8.82 12.34
N ALA A 34 3.29 8.71 11.04
CA ALA A 34 4.56 9.08 10.41
C ALA A 34 4.28 9.87 9.12
N LEU A 35 5.11 10.86 8.84
CA LEU A 35 5.08 11.66 7.60
C LEU A 35 6.41 11.58 6.86
N ARG A 36 7.50 11.23 7.55
CA ARG A 36 8.86 11.22 7.01
C ARG A 36 9.61 9.97 7.47
N ALA A 37 10.69 9.66 6.77
CA ALA A 37 11.59 8.57 7.15
C ALA A 37 12.20 8.75 8.55
N SER A 38 12.42 9.99 9.00
CA SER A 38 12.88 10.30 10.36
C SER A 38 11.88 9.84 11.43
N ASP A 39 10.58 9.96 11.15
CA ASP A 39 9.53 9.59 12.09
C ASP A 39 9.49 8.09 12.28
N LEU A 40 9.73 7.33 11.20
CA LEU A 40 9.89 5.86 11.27
C LEU A 40 11.10 5.48 12.13
N GLY A 41 12.21 6.21 12.02
CA GLY A 41 13.40 5.99 12.84
C GLY A 41 13.22 6.26 14.33
N ALA A 42 12.20 7.05 14.71
CA ALA A 42 11.89 7.37 16.10
C ALA A 42 10.98 6.34 16.78
N ILE A 43 10.40 5.39 16.03
CA ILE A 43 9.53 4.34 16.57
C ILE A 43 10.36 3.29 17.30
N ASP A 44 9.95 2.95 18.52
CA ASP A 44 10.59 1.91 19.33
C ASP A 44 10.56 0.56 18.60
N LEU A 45 11.71 -0.11 18.56
CA LEU A 45 11.88 -1.41 17.92
C LEU A 45 10.97 -2.50 18.53
N ASN A 46 10.64 -2.39 19.82
CA ASN A 46 9.74 -3.33 20.48
C ASN A 46 8.30 -3.23 19.96
N VAL A 47 7.90 -2.07 19.45
CA VAL A 47 6.58 -1.87 18.84
C VAL A 47 6.51 -2.55 17.46
N LEU A 48 7.63 -2.57 16.72
CA LEU A 48 7.66 -3.04 15.34
C LEU A 48 7.26 -4.52 15.20
N SER A 49 7.67 -5.37 16.14
CA SER A 49 7.33 -6.80 16.12
C SER A 49 5.83 -7.07 16.29
N GLU A 50 5.07 -6.10 16.79
CA GLU A 50 3.62 -6.15 16.96
C GLU A 50 2.87 -5.20 16.01
N ALA A 51 3.59 -4.64 15.03
CA ALA A 51 3.08 -3.61 14.14
C ALA A 51 2.97 -4.05 12.68
N ARG A 52 2.02 -3.40 11.99
CA ARG A 52 1.87 -3.36 10.54
C ARG A 52 2.14 -1.95 10.06
N LEU A 53 2.90 -1.81 8.98
CA LEU A 53 3.07 -0.52 8.30
C LEU A 53 2.06 -0.38 7.17
N VAL A 54 1.41 0.79 7.09
CA VAL A 54 0.54 1.14 5.99
C VAL A 54 0.94 2.51 5.47
N SER A 55 1.51 2.54 4.27
CA SER A 55 1.80 3.75 3.52
C SER A 55 0.61 4.08 2.63
N PHE A 56 0.01 5.26 2.80
CA PHE A 56 -1.15 5.68 2.02
C PHE A 56 -0.87 6.99 1.29
N ALA A 57 -0.87 6.90 -0.05
CA ALA A 57 -0.56 8.00 -0.96
C ALA A 57 0.80 8.67 -0.68
N ALA A 58 1.71 8.01 0.05
CA ALA A 58 2.97 8.60 0.46
C ALA A 58 4.16 8.09 -0.34
N ASP A 59 5.09 8.98 -0.67
CA ASP A 59 6.31 8.66 -1.42
C ASP A 59 7.57 8.54 -0.55
N VAL A 60 7.38 8.33 0.74
CA VAL A 60 8.48 8.17 1.69
C VAL A 60 9.13 6.79 1.53
N ALA A 61 10.44 6.78 1.27
CA ALA A 61 11.25 5.57 1.26
C ALA A 61 11.34 4.96 2.66
N VAL A 62 10.91 3.71 2.79
CA VAL A 62 10.96 2.97 4.06
C VAL A 62 12.26 2.17 4.12
N PRO A 63 13.08 2.32 5.17
CA PRO A 63 14.33 1.57 5.29
C PRO A 63 14.09 0.05 5.36
N GLU A 64 14.92 -0.75 4.69
CA GLU A 64 14.81 -2.22 4.72
C GLU A 64 14.89 -2.80 6.13
N LYS A 65 15.79 -2.24 6.96
CA LYS A 65 15.94 -2.62 8.38
C LYS A 65 14.66 -2.40 9.19
N PHE A 66 13.81 -1.48 8.75
CA PHE A 66 12.50 -1.22 9.36
C PHE A 66 11.51 -2.31 8.93
N LEU A 67 11.44 -2.59 7.62
CA LEU A 67 10.57 -3.65 7.07
C LEU A 67 10.88 -5.02 7.68
N LEU A 68 12.16 -5.35 7.87
CA LEU A 68 12.62 -6.61 8.48
C LEU A 68 12.17 -6.82 9.93
N LYS A 69 11.77 -5.75 10.64
CA LYS A 69 11.37 -5.82 12.05
C LYS A 69 9.85 -5.83 12.23
N LEU A 70 9.08 -5.58 11.17
CA LEU A 70 7.63 -5.58 11.24
C LEU A 70 7.10 -7.01 11.39
N GLY A 71 6.28 -7.24 12.41
CA GLY A 71 5.71 -8.57 12.64
C GLY A 71 4.49 -8.90 11.79
N TYR A 72 3.83 -7.89 11.21
CA TYR A 72 2.53 -8.04 10.53
C TYR A 72 2.54 -7.50 9.09
N GLY A 73 3.73 -7.40 8.50
CA GLY A 73 3.92 -6.95 7.12
C GLY A 73 3.78 -5.43 6.94
N ALA A 74 3.96 -5.01 5.69
CA ALA A 74 3.92 -3.62 5.28
C ALA A 74 3.23 -3.49 3.93
N TYR A 75 2.39 -2.47 3.77
CA TYR A 75 1.59 -2.28 2.56
C TYR A 75 1.64 -0.82 2.09
N LYS A 76 1.89 -0.61 0.79
CA LYS A 76 1.85 0.70 0.13
C LYS A 76 0.61 0.80 -0.76
N PHE A 77 -0.15 1.87 -0.55
CA PHE A 77 -1.29 2.28 -1.37
C PHE A 77 -0.86 3.48 -2.21
N TYR A 78 -0.88 3.34 -3.53
CA TYR A 78 -0.48 4.40 -4.46
C TYR A 78 -1.27 4.34 -5.76
N ALA A 79 -1.24 5.43 -6.51
CA ALA A 79 -1.74 5.47 -7.88
C ALA A 79 -0.58 5.56 -8.86
N ALA A 80 -0.70 4.85 -9.99
CA ALA A 80 0.21 4.93 -11.11
C ALA A 80 -0.55 5.45 -12.34
N PRO A 81 0.02 6.38 -13.12
CA PRO A 81 -0.59 6.95 -14.32
C PRO A 81 -0.45 6.02 -15.53
N THR A 82 -0.57 4.72 -15.30
CA THR A 82 -0.47 3.67 -16.31
C THR A 82 -1.38 2.53 -15.91
N GLN A 83 -1.78 1.71 -16.87
CA GLN A 83 -2.42 0.46 -16.54
C GLN A 83 -1.42 -0.55 -15.93
N TYR A 84 -1.86 -1.31 -14.93
CA TYR A 84 -1.01 -2.32 -14.31
C TYR A 84 -0.67 -3.41 -15.36
N PRO A 85 0.59 -3.86 -15.46
CA PRO A 85 0.98 -4.86 -16.45
C PRO A 85 0.12 -6.13 -16.38
N GLY A 86 -0.35 -6.60 -17.53
CA GLY A 86 -1.22 -7.77 -17.65
C GLY A 86 -2.72 -7.46 -17.67
N LEU A 87 -3.13 -6.20 -17.49
CA LEU A 87 -4.49 -5.75 -17.82
C LEU A 87 -4.63 -5.42 -19.32
N PRO A 88 -5.84 -5.53 -19.92
CA PRO A 88 -6.07 -5.16 -21.32
C PRO A 88 -5.77 -3.68 -21.52
N SER A 89 -4.95 -3.33 -22.53
CA SER A 89 -4.56 -1.95 -22.81
C SER A 89 -5.73 -0.98 -22.84
N ALA A 90 -5.53 0.19 -22.26
CA ALA A 90 -6.53 1.24 -22.21
C ALA A 90 -6.71 1.86 -23.60
N PRO A 91 -7.96 2.18 -24.01
CA PRO A 91 -8.19 2.91 -25.25
C PRO A 91 -7.59 4.32 -25.18
N ASP A 92 -6.76 4.65 -26.16
CA ASP A 92 -5.98 5.89 -26.31
C ASP A 92 -5.13 6.27 -25.08
N GLU A 93 -4.34 5.31 -24.58
CA GLU A 93 -3.24 5.55 -23.63
C GLU A 93 -2.12 6.33 -24.35
N SER A 94 -1.80 7.54 -23.86
CA SER A 94 -0.63 8.31 -24.29
C SER A 94 0.23 8.63 -23.06
N ASP A 95 1.55 8.59 -23.22
CA ASP A 95 2.49 8.85 -22.12
C ASP A 95 2.40 10.30 -21.62
N ASP A 96 2.03 11.25 -22.49
CA ASP A 96 1.97 12.68 -22.18
C ASP A 96 0.67 13.09 -21.45
N ASP A 97 -0.44 12.38 -21.69
CA ASP A 97 -1.72 12.59 -20.98
C ASP A 97 -2.37 11.23 -20.66
N PRO A 98 -1.95 10.56 -19.59
CA PRO A 98 -2.47 9.27 -19.22
C PRO A 98 -3.92 9.43 -18.76
N ARG A 99 -4.81 8.68 -19.43
CA ARG A 99 -6.25 8.68 -19.12
C ARG A 99 -6.67 7.51 -18.25
N CYS A 100 -5.81 6.52 -18.09
CA CYS A 100 -6.07 5.37 -17.23
C CYS A 100 -5.04 5.33 -16.11
N TYR A 101 -5.54 5.23 -14.89
CA TYR A 101 -4.73 5.11 -13.69
C TYR A 101 -5.03 3.78 -13.03
N SER A 102 -3.98 3.16 -12.50
CA SER A 102 -4.11 2.00 -11.61
C SER A 102 -3.91 2.45 -10.18
N VAL A 103 -4.86 2.15 -9.30
CA VAL A 103 -4.67 2.30 -7.86
C VAL A 103 -4.33 0.94 -7.27
N ILE A 104 -3.24 0.90 -6.52
CA ILE A 104 -2.54 -0.34 -6.20
C ILE A 104 -2.30 -0.39 -4.70
N ALA A 105 -2.65 -1.53 -4.09
CA ALA A 105 -2.20 -1.93 -2.78
C ALA A 105 -1.15 -3.03 -2.94
N GLN A 106 0.06 -2.79 -2.46
CA GLN A 106 1.20 -3.68 -2.69
C GLN A 106 1.94 -3.96 -1.39
N SER A 107 2.36 -5.21 -1.19
CA SER A 107 3.24 -5.57 -0.07
C SER A 107 4.61 -4.95 -0.26
N MET A 108 5.12 -4.30 0.79
CA MET A 108 6.47 -3.77 0.85
C MET A 108 7.38 -4.86 1.42
N THR A 109 8.22 -5.42 0.55
CA THR A 109 9.20 -6.44 0.93
C THR A 109 10.59 -5.95 0.59
N ILE A 110 11.60 -6.48 1.30
CA ILE A 110 13.01 -6.22 0.98
C ILE A 110 13.48 -6.88 -0.32
N TRP A 111 12.68 -7.80 -0.88
CA TRP A 111 12.99 -8.50 -2.11
C TRP A 111 12.20 -7.87 -3.28
N PRO A 112 12.88 -7.18 -4.22
CA PRO A 112 12.23 -6.45 -5.31
C PRO A 112 11.37 -7.33 -6.23
N ASP A 113 11.75 -8.61 -6.34
CA ASP A 113 11.10 -9.60 -7.21
C ASP A 113 9.80 -10.16 -6.60
N PHE A 114 9.55 -9.88 -5.32
CA PHE A 114 8.39 -10.38 -4.57
C PHE A 114 7.39 -9.26 -4.25
N LYS A 115 7.26 -8.30 -5.17
CA LYS A 115 6.28 -7.20 -5.10
C LYS A 115 4.85 -7.71 -5.28
N LYS A 116 4.33 -8.34 -4.22
CA LYS A 116 2.99 -8.93 -4.17
C LYS A 116 1.93 -7.84 -4.20
N VAL A 117 1.14 -7.77 -5.27
CA VAL A 117 -0.07 -6.93 -5.34
C VAL A 117 -1.19 -7.63 -4.58
N VAL A 118 -1.73 -6.93 -3.59
CA VAL A 118 -2.78 -7.41 -2.69
C VAL A 118 -4.12 -6.71 -2.93
N GLY A 119 -4.13 -5.64 -3.73
CA GLY A 119 -5.32 -4.92 -4.18
C GLY A 119 -5.02 -4.10 -5.43
N LEU A 120 -5.98 -4.05 -6.36
CA LEU A 120 -5.85 -3.34 -7.63
C LEU A 120 -7.23 -2.89 -8.10
N GLU A 121 -7.38 -1.60 -8.35
CA GLU A 121 -8.51 -1.04 -9.09
C GLU A 121 -7.97 -0.14 -10.22
N THR A 122 -8.80 0.13 -11.22
CA THR A 122 -8.48 1.08 -12.28
C THR A 122 -9.49 2.23 -12.29
N VAL A 123 -9.05 3.39 -12.77
CA VAL A 123 -9.92 4.55 -13.02
C VAL A 123 -9.58 5.15 -14.37
N THR A 124 -10.62 5.38 -15.17
CA THR A 124 -10.52 6.09 -16.44
C THR A 124 -10.97 7.54 -16.24
N ILE A 125 -10.14 8.47 -16.66
CA ILE A 125 -10.36 9.90 -16.57
C ILE A 125 -11.16 10.36 -17.79
N PRO A 126 -12.30 11.04 -17.61
CA PRO A 126 -13.05 11.61 -18.72
C PRO A 126 -12.24 12.61 -19.54
N VAL A 127 -12.56 12.72 -20.83
CA VAL A 127 -11.92 13.69 -21.72
C VAL A 127 -12.26 15.11 -21.26
N GLY A 128 -11.27 15.99 -21.22
CA GLY A 128 -11.43 17.38 -20.81
C GLY A 128 -11.46 17.60 -19.28
N THR A 129 -11.24 16.55 -18.48
CA THR A 129 -11.07 16.70 -17.03
C THR A 129 -9.83 17.54 -16.72
N VAL A 130 -10.02 18.56 -15.89
CA VAL A 130 -8.92 19.45 -15.46
C VAL A 130 -8.00 18.74 -14.44
N PRO A 131 -6.72 19.13 -14.33
CA PRO A 131 -5.75 18.43 -13.48
C PRO A 131 -6.19 18.20 -12.03
N ALA A 132 -6.76 19.21 -11.37
CA ALA A 132 -7.23 19.11 -9.99
C ALA A 132 -8.40 18.12 -9.82
N GLU A 133 -9.28 18.03 -10.82
CA GLU A 133 -10.39 17.07 -10.80
C GLU A 133 -9.88 15.65 -11.05
N ARG A 134 -8.91 15.49 -11.96
CA ARG A 134 -8.23 14.23 -12.19
C ARG A 134 -7.56 13.70 -10.92
N GLU A 135 -6.79 14.53 -10.23
CA GLU A 135 -6.18 14.17 -8.94
C GLU A 135 -7.23 13.71 -7.93
N ARG A 136 -8.35 14.44 -7.85
CA ARG A 136 -9.47 14.08 -6.96
C ARG A 136 -10.10 12.74 -7.32
N LEU A 137 -10.32 12.45 -8.61
CA LEU A 137 -10.87 11.17 -9.08
C LEU A 137 -9.95 10.01 -8.73
N VAL A 138 -8.64 10.16 -9.00
CA VAL A 138 -7.62 9.15 -8.69
C VAL A 138 -7.51 8.92 -7.18
N PHE A 139 -7.43 10.00 -6.39
CA PHE A 139 -7.36 9.90 -4.94
C PHE A 139 -8.62 9.28 -4.34
N SER A 140 -9.81 9.63 -4.85
CA SER A 140 -11.08 9.04 -4.42
C SER A 140 -11.11 7.54 -4.69
N ARG A 141 -10.56 7.09 -5.82
CA ARG A 141 -10.48 5.66 -6.15
C ARG A 141 -9.47 4.95 -5.23
N LEU A 142 -8.35 5.58 -4.92
CA LEU A 142 -7.37 5.03 -3.97
C LEU A 142 -7.97 4.89 -2.55
N ALA A 143 -8.72 5.90 -2.09
CA ALA A 143 -9.43 5.84 -0.81
C ALA A 143 -10.50 4.74 -0.80
N HIS A 144 -11.21 4.54 -1.92
CA HIS A 144 -12.16 3.43 -2.06
C HIS A 144 -11.48 2.06 -1.94
N LEU A 145 -10.35 1.86 -2.61
CA LEU A 145 -9.58 0.62 -2.48
C LEU A 145 -9.15 0.38 -1.03
N PHE A 146 -8.62 1.40 -0.36
CA PHE A 146 -8.25 1.30 1.05
C PHE A 146 -9.44 0.92 1.94
N TRP A 147 -10.61 1.54 1.69
CA TRP A 147 -11.84 1.21 2.39
C TRP A 147 -12.29 -0.23 2.16
N GLY A 148 -12.26 -0.73 0.93
CA GLY A 148 -12.57 -2.14 0.65
C GLY A 148 -11.63 -3.11 1.39
N MET A 149 -10.38 -2.69 1.61
CA MET A 149 -9.35 -3.50 2.27
C MET A 149 -9.23 -3.27 3.79
N SER A 150 -9.94 -2.31 4.38
CA SER A 150 -9.72 -1.88 5.77
C SER A 150 -9.92 -3.00 6.78
N HIS A 151 -10.89 -3.88 6.55
CA HIS A 151 -11.12 -5.05 7.40
C HIS A 151 -9.91 -5.99 7.44
N MET A 152 -9.29 -6.26 6.28
CA MET A 152 -8.10 -7.11 6.21
C MET A 152 -6.89 -6.42 6.86
N ILE A 153 -6.70 -5.13 6.58
CA ILE A 153 -5.59 -4.34 7.13
C ILE A 153 -5.65 -4.29 8.65
N ALA A 154 -6.83 -4.17 9.24
CA ALA A 154 -7.01 -4.03 10.69
C ALA A 154 -7.15 -5.37 11.44
N GLY A 155 -7.67 -6.41 10.78
CA GLY A 155 -8.06 -7.66 11.42
C GLY A 155 -7.12 -8.84 11.17
N GLU A 156 -6.52 -8.93 9.98
CA GLU A 156 -5.75 -10.13 9.61
C GLU A 156 -4.36 -10.13 10.24
N ALA A 157 -4.06 -11.18 11.02
CA ALA A 157 -2.76 -11.36 11.65
C ALA A 157 -1.69 -11.87 10.67
N THR A 158 -2.10 -12.44 9.55
CA THR A 158 -1.20 -12.99 8.52
C THR A 158 -1.00 -11.97 7.39
N ASP A 159 -0.05 -12.28 6.50
CA ASP A 159 0.15 -11.50 5.28
C ASP A 159 -1.07 -11.56 4.36
N LEU A 160 -1.44 -10.40 3.81
CA LEU A 160 -2.61 -10.29 2.93
C LEU A 160 -2.42 -11.13 1.65
N PRO A 161 -3.46 -11.84 1.18
CA PRO A 161 -3.37 -12.69 0.00
C PRO A 161 -3.10 -11.86 -1.27
N GLY A 162 -2.38 -12.46 -2.22
CA GLY A 162 -2.05 -11.80 -3.48
C GLY A 162 -3.20 -12.00 -4.46
N ILE A 163 -3.58 -10.96 -5.19
CA ILE A 163 -4.71 -11.03 -6.12
C ILE A 163 -4.28 -11.28 -7.58
N ILE A 164 -3.04 -10.94 -7.90
CA ILE A 164 -2.41 -11.32 -9.16
C ILE A 164 -1.55 -12.51 -8.82
N GLY A 165 -1.86 -13.66 -9.43
CA GLY A 165 -1.10 -14.88 -9.24
C GLY A 165 0.38 -14.56 -9.42
N SER A 166 1.18 -14.85 -8.40
CA SER A 166 2.62 -15.00 -8.59
C SER A 166 2.77 -15.92 -9.79
N SER A 167 3.14 -15.38 -10.95
CA SER A 167 3.69 -16.20 -12.02
C SER A 167 4.78 -17.00 -11.35
N GLU A 168 4.62 -18.32 -11.32
CA GLU A 168 5.44 -19.28 -10.58
C GLU A 168 6.91 -18.86 -10.55
N SER A 169 7.32 -18.21 -9.46
CA SER A 169 8.73 -17.92 -9.22
C SER A 169 9.13 -18.84 -8.10
N GLN A 170 9.71 -19.96 -8.52
CA GLN A 170 10.36 -20.96 -7.71
C GLN A 170 10.99 -20.31 -6.48
N ARG A 171 10.60 -20.78 -5.29
CA ARG A 171 11.50 -20.69 -4.14
C ARG A 171 12.86 -21.20 -4.62
N PRO A 172 13.97 -20.45 -4.50
CA PRO A 172 15.26 -21.05 -4.65
C PRO A 172 15.38 -22.06 -3.50
N THR A 173 15.22 -23.33 -3.83
CA THR A 173 15.57 -24.43 -2.95
C THR A 173 17.05 -24.24 -2.60
N LEU A 174 17.36 -24.40 -1.33
CA LEU A 174 18.66 -24.14 -0.68
C LEU A 174 19.81 -25.08 -1.16
N ALA A 175 19.78 -25.51 -2.42
CA ALA A 175 20.59 -26.60 -2.97
C ALA A 175 21.64 -26.16 -4.00
N MET A 176 21.91 -24.86 -4.16
CA MET A 176 22.97 -24.37 -5.07
C MET A 176 23.99 -23.46 -4.37
N MET A 177 24.43 -23.87 -3.18
CA MET A 177 25.73 -23.46 -2.63
C MET A 177 26.56 -24.72 -2.43
N ASN A 178 27.29 -25.10 -3.49
CA ASN A 178 28.55 -25.81 -3.45
C ASN A 178 29.33 -25.45 -4.71
#